data_AF-A0A4U9D3F5-F1
#
_entry.id   AF-A0A4U9D3F5-F1
#
_cell.length_a   1.000
_cell.length_b   1.000
_cell.length_c   1.000
_cell.angle_alpha   90.00
_cell.angle_beta   90.00
_cell.angle_gamma   90.00
#
_symmetry.space_group_name_H-M   'P 1'
#
loop_
_entity.id
_entity.type
_entity.pdbx_description
1 polymer ?
#
loop_
_entity_poly.entity_id
_entity_poly.type
_entity_poly.pdbx_seq_one_letter_code
_entity_poly.pdbx_strand_id
1 'polypeptide(L)'
;MFCEEPRIAYDRVHLSSYFSHHTAEELSLVREGFYEKHGVNVLIGERAITINRQEKVIHSSAGRTVFYDKLVMATGSYPWIPPIKGAETQDCFVYRTIEDLNAIESCARRSKRGAVVGGGPAGPRSRRRAEKPRR
;
A
#
# COMPACT_ATOMS: atom_id res chain seq x y z
N MET A 1 15.44 3.35 7.81
CA MET A 1 14.49 3.37 6.68
C MET A 1 13.10 3.58 7.25
N PHE A 2 12.38 4.63 6.85
CA PHE A 2 10.99 4.83 7.26
C PHE A 2 10.05 4.02 6.38
N CYS A 3 9.03 3.42 6.97
CA CYS A 3 7.98 2.69 6.28
C CYS A 3 6.64 3.02 6.94
N GLU A 4 5.72 3.64 6.19
CA GLU A 4 4.41 4.02 6.74
C GLU A 4 3.45 2.83 6.88
N GLU A 5 3.61 1.79 6.07
CA GLU A 5 2.78 0.60 6.13
C GLU A 5 3.15 -0.28 7.32
N PRO A 6 2.20 -1.04 7.89
CA PRO A 6 2.43 -1.88 9.07
C PRO A 6 3.20 -3.17 8.75
N ARG A 7 3.93 -3.22 7.63
CA ARG A 7 4.63 -4.41 7.13
C ARG A 7 5.87 -4.06 6.32
N ILE A 8 6.77 -5.04 6.22
CA ILE A 8 7.99 -4.96 5.40
C ILE A 8 7.67 -4.93 3.89
N ALA A 9 8.68 -4.60 3.08
CA ALA A 9 8.54 -4.46 1.64
C ALA A 9 8.02 -5.75 0.97
N TYR A 10 6.99 -5.60 0.13
CA TYR A 10 6.33 -6.68 -0.58
C TYR A 10 6.14 -6.35 -2.06
N ASP A 11 5.91 -7.39 -2.87
CA ASP A 11 5.73 -7.28 -4.31
C ASP A 11 4.34 -6.72 -4.65
N ARG A 12 4.30 -5.41 -4.92
CA ARG A 12 3.07 -4.74 -5.35
C ARG A 12 2.64 -5.11 -6.76
N VAL A 13 3.51 -5.62 -7.63
CA VAL A 13 3.14 -6.03 -9.00
C VAL A 13 2.20 -7.23 -8.94
N HIS A 14 2.44 -8.12 -7.98
CA HIS A 14 1.62 -9.31 -7.76
C HIS A 14 0.46 -9.11 -6.77
N LEU A 15 0.08 -7.87 -6.43
CA LEU A 15 -1.09 -7.56 -5.59
C LEU A 15 -2.38 -8.27 -6.08
N SER A 16 -2.55 -8.45 -7.40
CA SER A 16 -3.71 -9.18 -7.95
C SER A 16 -3.75 -10.67 -7.60
N SER A 17 -2.62 -11.25 -7.22
CA SER A 17 -2.53 -12.64 -6.80
C SER A 17 -3.04 -12.82 -5.37
N TYR A 18 -2.99 -11.78 -4.52
CA TYR A 18 -3.45 -11.80 -3.11
C TYR A 18 -4.86 -12.41 -2.95
N PHE A 19 -5.81 -12.03 -3.81
CA PHE A 19 -7.19 -12.58 -3.83
C PHE A 19 -7.32 -14.06 -4.20
N SER A 20 -6.23 -14.71 -4.63
CA SER A 20 -6.28 -16.12 -5.02
C SER A 20 -6.17 -16.97 -3.78
N HIS A 21 -5.02 -16.98 -3.09
CA HIS A 21 -4.76 -17.82 -1.92
C HIS A 21 -3.57 -17.33 -1.07
N HIS A 22 -3.09 -16.10 -1.24
CA HIS A 22 -1.74 -15.72 -0.79
C HIS A 22 -1.75 -14.85 0.46
N THR A 23 -1.01 -15.25 1.50
CA THR A 23 -0.82 -14.44 2.72
C THR A 23 0.10 -13.27 2.43
N ALA A 24 0.08 -12.26 3.31
CA ALA A 24 0.98 -11.11 3.19
C ALA A 24 2.47 -11.53 3.26
N GLU A 25 2.79 -12.66 3.91
CA GLU A 25 4.17 -13.18 3.96
C GLU A 25 4.67 -13.66 2.60
N GLU A 26 3.81 -14.26 1.77
CA GLU A 26 4.20 -14.76 0.45
C GLU A 26 4.49 -13.65 -0.57
N LEU A 27 3.96 -12.44 -0.33
CA LEU A 27 4.30 -11.26 -1.11
C LEU A 27 5.58 -10.58 -0.63
N SER A 28 6.16 -10.98 0.51
CA SER A 28 7.38 -10.34 1.03
C SER A 28 8.53 -10.48 0.04
N LEU A 29 9.19 -9.36 -0.28
CA LEU A 29 10.35 -9.33 -1.18
C LEU A 29 11.64 -9.81 -0.51
N VAL A 30 11.62 -9.90 0.82
CA VAL A 30 12.78 -10.25 1.62
C VAL A 30 12.43 -11.38 2.57
N ARG A 31 13.42 -12.25 2.81
CA ARG A 31 13.32 -13.26 3.87
C ARG A 31 13.30 -12.56 5.23
N GLU A 32 12.67 -13.20 6.20
CA GLU A 32 12.76 -12.80 7.59
C GLU A 32 14.23 -12.68 8.02
N GLY A 33 14.57 -11.64 8.79
CA GLY A 33 15.95 -11.39 9.21
C GLY A 33 16.86 -10.69 8.18
N PHE A 34 16.37 -10.40 6.96
CA PHE A 34 17.20 -9.80 5.91
C PHE A 34 17.76 -8.43 6.32
N TYR A 35 16.92 -7.56 6.89
CA TYR A 35 17.33 -6.21 7.24
C TYR A 35 18.31 -6.20 8.41
N GLU A 36 18.06 -7.02 9.43
CA GLU A 36 18.93 -7.19 10.60
C GLU A 36 20.31 -7.69 10.18
N LYS A 37 20.37 -8.70 9.30
CA LYS A 37 21.62 -9.26 8.79
C LYS A 37 22.47 -8.25 8.02
N HIS A 38 21.85 -7.26 7.38
CA HIS A 38 22.54 -6.21 6.62
C HIS A 38 22.68 -4.90 7.40
N GLY A 39 22.36 -4.89 8.70
CA GLY A 39 22.47 -3.68 9.54
C GLY A 39 21.50 -2.56 9.14
N VAL A 40 20.40 -2.89 8.47
CA VAL A 40 19.38 -1.93 8.04
C VAL A 40 18.34 -1.77 9.13
N ASN A 41 18.30 -0.61 9.78
CA ASN A 41 17.22 -0.29 10.72
C ASN A 41 15.96 0.14 9.95
N VAL A 42 14.86 -0.60 10.09
CA VAL A 42 13.57 -0.30 9.47
C VAL A 42 12.56 0.13 10.53
N LEU A 43 11.98 1.31 10.34
CA LEU A 43 10.96 1.89 11.19
C LEU A 43 9.60 1.61 10.55
N ILE A 44 9.00 0.46 10.89
CA ILE A 44 7.71 -0.03 10.38
C ILE A 44 6.56 0.74 11.03
N GLY A 45 5.52 1.08 10.26
CA GLY A 45 4.40 1.90 10.72
C GLY A 45 4.76 3.33 11.09
N GLU A 46 5.96 3.80 10.72
CA GLU A 46 6.48 5.11 11.08
C GLU A 46 6.63 5.98 9.83
N ARG A 47 5.71 6.94 9.69
CA ARG A 47 5.70 7.87 8.55
C ARG A 47 6.65 9.04 8.79
N ALA A 48 7.47 9.37 7.81
CA ALA A 48 8.18 10.64 7.77
C ALA A 48 7.20 11.77 7.42
N ILE A 49 7.04 12.76 8.32
CA ILE A 49 6.10 13.87 8.16
C ILE A 49 6.78 15.07 7.53
N THR A 50 7.93 15.47 8.07
CA THR A 50 8.63 16.69 7.66
C THR A 50 10.10 16.40 7.40
N ILE A 51 10.64 17.00 6.34
CA ILE A 51 12.06 16.92 5.98
C ILE A 51 12.61 18.33 5.99
N ASN A 52 13.45 18.65 6.98
CA ASN A 52 14.24 19.86 6.98
C ASN A 52 15.60 19.56 6.31
N ARG A 53 15.82 20.17 5.14
CA ARG A 53 17.02 19.94 4.33
C ARG A 53 18.22 20.81 4.74
N GLN A 54 17.96 21.92 5.45
CA GLN A 54 19.01 22.80 5.96
C GLN A 54 19.71 22.13 7.14
N GLU A 55 18.91 21.66 8.11
CA GLU A 55 19.37 20.94 9.30
C GLU A 55 19.60 19.44 9.07
N LYS A 56 19.34 18.96 7.85
CA LYS A 56 19.39 17.54 7.46
C LYS A 56 18.71 16.60 8.44
N VAL A 57 17.45 16.90 8.76
CA VAL A 57 16.68 16.18 9.76
C VAL A 57 15.29 15.81 9.25
N ILE A 58 14.78 14.65 9.68
CA ILE A 58 13.44 14.14 9.40
C ILE A 58 12.68 14.04 10.71
N HIS A 59 11.45 14.52 10.72
CA HIS A 59 10.50 14.34 11.82
C HIS A 59 9.45 13.30 11.45
N SER A 60 9.22 12.34 12.34
CA SER A 60 8.29 11.23 12.10
C SER A 60 6.95 11.39 12.83
N SER A 61 5.96 10.61 12.42
CA SER A 61 4.65 10.51 13.07
C SER A 61 4.71 9.97 14.50
N ALA A 62 5.80 9.28 14.86
CA ALA A 62 6.05 8.83 16.22
C ALA A 62 6.75 9.88 17.08
N GLY A 63 6.93 11.12 16.58
CA GLY A 63 7.66 12.18 17.27
C GLY A 63 9.18 12.01 17.25
N ARG A 64 9.71 11.08 16.43
CA ARG A 64 11.14 10.84 16.30
C ARG A 64 11.78 11.92 15.44
N THR A 65 13.00 12.30 15.82
CA THR A 65 13.87 13.19 15.04
C THR A 65 15.08 12.37 14.58
N VAL A 66 15.29 12.29 13.26
CA VAL A 66 16.37 11.50 12.64
C VAL A 66 17.23 12.38 11.76
N PHE A 67 18.51 12.49 12.08
CA PHE A 67 19.50 13.18 11.27
C PHE A 67 20.02 12.28 10.16
N TYR A 68 20.41 12.86 9.02
CA TYR A 68 20.93 12.11 7.89
C TYR A 68 22.10 12.83 7.19
N ASP A 69 23.04 12.05 6.68
CA ASP A 69 24.08 12.58 5.77
C ASP A 69 23.60 12.64 4.32
N LYS A 70 22.83 11.61 3.94
CA LYS A 70 22.24 11.42 2.62
C LYS A 70 20.79 10.97 2.76
N LEU A 71 19.93 11.50 1.90
CA LEU A 71 18.51 11.19 1.87
C LEU A 71 18.13 10.63 0.50
N VAL A 72 17.55 9.43 0.50
CA VAL A 72 16.94 8.81 -0.68
C VAL A 72 15.43 8.80 -0.48
N MET A 73 14.69 9.42 -1.40
CA MET A 73 13.23 9.44 -1.38
C MET A 73 12.70 8.30 -2.26
N ALA A 74 12.11 7.30 -1.61
CA ALA A 74 11.52 6.14 -2.27
C ALA A 74 10.05 5.96 -1.87
N THR A 75 9.31 7.06 -1.73
CA THR A 75 7.90 7.09 -1.25
C THR A 75 6.88 6.55 -2.26
N GLY A 76 7.34 6.15 -3.46
CA GLY A 76 6.46 5.68 -4.53
C GLY A 76 5.48 6.76 -5.01
N SER A 77 4.28 6.32 -5.38
CA SER A 77 3.20 7.15 -5.91
C SER A 77 1.86 6.86 -5.21
N TYR A 78 0.93 7.80 -5.31
CA TYR A 78 -0.44 7.65 -4.81
C TYR A 78 -1.44 7.54 -5.98
N PRO A 79 -2.54 6.79 -5.83
CA PRO A 79 -3.59 6.73 -6.83
C PRO A 79 -4.28 8.09 -6.94
N TRP A 80 -4.38 8.61 -8.16
CA TRP A 80 -5.17 9.81 -8.43
C TRP A 80 -6.66 9.44 -8.50
N ILE A 81 -7.48 10.17 -7.74
CA ILE A 81 -8.93 9.99 -7.70
C ILE A 81 -9.56 11.11 -8.55
N PRO A 82 -10.30 10.79 -9.62
CA PRO A 82 -10.95 11.80 -10.44
C PRO A 82 -12.03 12.54 -9.63
N PRO A 83 -12.29 13.83 -9.93
CA PRO A 83 -13.33 14.60 -9.27
C PRO A 83 -14.71 14.16 -9.78
N ILE A 84 -15.20 13.03 -9.28
CA ILE A 84 -16.52 12.47 -9.58
C ILE A 84 -17.35 12.46 -8.30
N LYS A 85 -18.66 12.70 -8.44
CA LYS A 85 -19.58 12.68 -7.31
C LYS A 85 -19.57 11.31 -6.62
N GLY A 86 -19.34 11.29 -5.31
CA GLY A 86 -19.33 10.06 -4.52
C GLY A 86 -17.95 9.37 -4.42
N ALA A 87 -16.87 9.98 -4.93
CA ALA A 87 -15.52 9.46 -4.78
C ALA A 87 -15.04 9.41 -3.31
N GLU A 88 -15.60 10.27 -2.48
CA GLU A 88 -15.39 10.38 -1.03
C GLU A 88 -16.26 9.44 -0.19
N THR A 89 -17.10 8.60 -0.81
CA THR A 89 -17.94 7.64 -0.07
C THR A 89 -17.11 6.50 0.53
N GLN A 90 -17.60 5.92 1.63
CA GLN A 90 -16.90 4.84 2.35
C GLN A 90 -16.74 3.56 1.52
N ASP A 91 -17.56 3.38 0.47
CA ASP A 91 -17.50 2.23 -0.44
C ASP A 91 -16.76 2.55 -1.76
N CYS A 92 -16.05 3.69 -1.81
CA CYS A 92 -15.16 4.03 -2.92
C CYS A 92 -13.72 3.74 -2.52
N PHE A 93 -13.09 2.80 -3.23
CA PHE A 93 -11.77 2.29 -2.89
C PHE A 93 -10.77 2.53 -4.01
N VAL A 94 -9.51 2.64 -3.64
CA VAL A 94 -8.37 2.60 -4.57
C VAL A 94 -7.73 1.22 -4.55
N TYR A 95 -6.88 0.91 -5.53
CA TYR A 95 -6.19 -0.38 -5.61
C TYR A 95 -4.68 -0.16 -5.48
N ARG A 96 -4.14 -0.13 -4.24
CA ARG A 96 -2.73 0.23 -4.02
C ARG A 96 -2.02 -0.56 -2.92
N THR A 97 -2.68 -0.77 -1.80
CA THR A 97 -2.14 -1.41 -0.60
C THR A 97 -2.91 -2.69 -0.27
N ILE A 98 -2.36 -3.53 0.60
CA ILE A 98 -3.07 -4.72 1.09
C ILE A 98 -4.29 -4.30 1.93
N GLU A 99 -4.20 -3.20 2.68
CA GLU A 99 -5.34 -2.60 3.39
C GLU A 99 -6.49 -2.28 2.46
N ASP A 100 -6.20 -1.68 1.30
CA ASP A 100 -7.21 -1.39 0.29
C ASP A 100 -7.89 -2.68 -0.20
N LEU A 101 -7.11 -3.75 -0.42
CA LEU A 101 -7.65 -5.03 -0.86
C LEU A 101 -8.58 -5.64 0.19
N ASN A 102 -8.18 -5.60 1.47
CA ASN A 102 -8.99 -6.09 2.57
C ASN A 102 -10.31 -5.29 2.71
N ALA A 103 -10.25 -3.98 2.50
CA ALA A 103 -11.44 -3.11 2.52
C ALA A 103 -12.39 -3.43 1.34
N ILE A 104 -11.84 -3.62 0.13
CA ILE A 104 -12.59 -4.04 -1.05
C ILE A 104 -13.26 -5.40 -0.83
N GLU A 105 -12.53 -6.38 -0.28
CA GLU A 105 -13.07 -7.71 0.01
C GLU A 105 -14.24 -7.65 1.01
N SER A 106 -14.05 -6.87 2.09
CA SER A 106 -15.07 -6.67 3.12
C SER A 106 -16.34 -6.00 2.57
N CYS A 107 -16.19 -5.01 1.68
CA CYS A 107 -17.32 -4.38 0.98
C CYS A 107 -17.99 -5.37 0.02
N ALA A 108 -17.22 -6.10 -0.78
CA ALA A 108 -17.72 -7.06 -1.77
C ALA A 108 -18.57 -8.18 -1.15
N ARG A 109 -18.29 -8.60 0.09
CA ARG A 109 -19.10 -9.59 0.81
C ARG A 109 -20.53 -9.12 1.07
N ARG A 110 -20.74 -7.82 1.28
CA ARG A 110 -22.04 -7.21 1.61
C ARG A 110 -22.73 -6.57 0.40
N SER A 111 -22.02 -6.42 -0.71
CA SER A 111 -22.50 -5.75 -1.93
C SER A 111 -22.99 -6.74 -2.98
N LYS A 112 -23.95 -6.31 -3.81
CA LYS A 112 -24.49 -7.11 -4.94
C LYS A 112 -23.91 -6.72 -6.29
N ARG A 113 -23.37 -5.50 -6.42
CA ARG A 113 -22.86 -4.91 -7.66
C ARG A 113 -21.65 -4.04 -7.32
N GLY A 114 -20.70 -3.95 -8.24
CA GLY A 114 -19.55 -3.07 -8.15
C GLY A 114 -19.21 -2.51 -9.52
N ALA A 115 -18.58 -1.34 -9.56
CA ALA A 115 -18.09 -0.71 -10.77
C ALA A 115 -16.60 -0.40 -10.62
N VAL A 116 -15.85 -0.50 -11.71
CA VAL A 116 -14.43 -0.13 -11.76
C VAL A 116 -14.29 1.09 -12.63
N VAL A 117 -13.73 2.17 -12.07
CA VAL A 117 -13.43 3.40 -12.80
C VAL A 117 -11.93 3.43 -13.09
N GLY A 118 -11.57 3.28 -14.36
CA GLY A 118 -10.17 3.27 -14.81
C GLY A 118 -9.80 2.00 -15.58
N GLY A 119 -9.36 2.16 -16.83
CA GLY A 119 -9.02 1.08 -17.76
C GLY A 119 -7.52 0.81 -17.95
N GLY A 120 -6.66 1.34 -17.09
CA GLY A 120 -5.21 1.06 -17.13
C GLY A 120 -4.90 -0.42 -16.86
N PRO A 121 -3.65 -0.89 -16.96
CA PRO A 121 -3.29 -2.32 -16.86
C PRO A 121 -3.72 -3.02 -15.55
N ALA A 122 -4.05 -2.27 -14.50
CA ALA A 122 -4.66 -2.77 -13.27
C ALA A 122 -6.20 -2.98 -13.34
N GLY A 123 -6.90 -2.22 -14.18
CA GLY A 123 -8.37 -2.19 -14.30
C GLY A 123 -9.01 -3.47 -14.84
N PRO A 124 -8.51 -4.09 -15.94
CA PRO A 124 -9.03 -5.37 -16.41
C PRO A 124 -8.84 -6.49 -15.37
N ARG A 125 -7.77 -6.41 -14.58
CA ARG A 125 -7.36 -7.41 -13.59
C ARG A 125 -8.27 -7.39 -12.36
N SER A 126 -8.70 -6.20 -11.91
CA SER A 126 -9.69 -6.05 -10.84
C SER A 126 -11.11 -6.45 -11.30
N ARG A 127 -11.49 -6.10 -12.53
CA ARG A 127 -12.82 -6.42 -13.09
C ARG A 127 -13.08 -7.92 -13.24
N ARG A 128 -12.13 -8.68 -13.81
CA ARG A 128 -12.29 -10.13 -14.05
C ARG A 128 -12.54 -10.96 -12.78
N ARG A 129 -12.20 -10.44 -11.59
CA ARG A 129 -12.31 -11.19 -10.33
C ARG A 129 -13.50 -10.78 -9.46
N ALA A 130 -14.04 -9.58 -9.61
CA ALA A 130 -15.33 -9.19 -9.03
C ALA A 130 -16.51 -9.99 -9.62
N GLU A 131 -16.33 -10.57 -10.81
CA GLU A 131 -17.34 -11.36 -11.54
C GLU A 131 -17.30 -12.86 -11.24
N LYS A 132 -16.56 -13.35 -10.21
CA LYS A 132 -16.61 -14.79 -9.88
C LYS A 132 -18.06 -15.20 -9.52
N PRO A 133 -18.64 -16.20 -10.21
CA PRO A 133 -20.04 -16.56 -10.00
C PRO A 133 -20.20 -17.19 -8.62
N ARG A 134 -21.16 -16.67 -7.84
CA ARG A 134 -21.69 -17.40 -6.68
C ARG A 134 -22.38 -18.66 -7.23
N ARG A 135 -21.91 -19.84 -6.81
CA ARG A 135 -22.75 -21.06 -6.84
C ARG A 135 -23.89 -20.90 -5.83
#